data_AF-A0A2E2YPG5-F1
#
_entry.id   AF-A0A2E2YPG5-F1
#
_cell.length_a   1.000
_cell.length_b   1.000
_cell.length_c   1.000
_cell.angle_alpha   90.00
_cell.angle_beta   90.00
_cell.angle_gamma   90.00
#
_symmetry.space_group_name_H-M   'P 1'
#
loop_
_entity.id
_entity.type
_entity.pdbx_description
1 polymer ?
#
loop_
_entity_poly.entity_id
_entity_poly.type
_entity_poly.pdbx_seq_one_letter_code
_entity_poly.pdbx_strand_id
1 'polypeptide(L)'
;MHICLVFAGTEDGGMETHVVELAEMLSIRHQISVIGHQVHQKRFHKRIRFLSIDLDRWRFNPNLKRGVNALLIEIQPDVIHAHGRKAGHIIGSIKNKQKVPTVLSLHNPANASRIAKSFDTVIGVSSSVLNNLRHDNAIVVFNGRG
;
A
#
# COMPACT_ATOMS: atom_id res chain seq x y z
N MET A 1 -0.16 15.80 -7.06
CA MET A 1 0.70 15.00 -6.18
C MET A 1 1.00 13.66 -6.81
N HIS A 2 2.12 13.08 -6.43
CA HIS A 2 2.57 11.75 -6.80
C HIS A 2 2.32 10.78 -5.64
N ILE A 3 1.42 9.82 -5.86
CA ILE A 3 1.06 8.81 -4.86
C ILE A 3 1.69 7.48 -5.27
N CYS A 4 2.43 6.86 -4.35
CA CYS A 4 2.97 5.52 -4.54
C CYS A 4 2.12 4.50 -3.77
N LEU A 5 1.41 3.65 -4.49
CA LEU A 5 0.68 2.51 -3.91
C LEU A 5 1.63 1.32 -3.78
N VAL A 6 1.56 0.60 -2.66
CA VAL A 6 2.42 -0.56 -2.39
C VAL A 6 1.58 -1.72 -1.89
N PHE A 7 1.60 -2.85 -2.59
CA PHE A 7 0.87 -4.07 -2.21
C PHE A 7 1.74 -5.30 -2.52
N ALA A 8 1.51 -6.41 -1.81
CA ALA A 8 2.44 -7.55 -1.80
C ALA A 8 1.77 -8.92 -1.88
N GLY A 9 0.54 -8.99 -2.39
CA GLY A 9 -0.11 -10.26 -2.72
C GLY A 9 0.12 -10.65 -4.17
N THR A 10 0.09 -11.95 -4.44
CA THR A 10 0.26 -12.55 -5.77
C THR A 10 -1.04 -13.17 -6.29
N GLU A 11 -2.05 -13.25 -5.44
CA GLU A 11 -3.38 -13.77 -5.77
C GLU A 11 -4.22 -12.73 -6.51
N ASP A 12 -5.19 -13.16 -7.30
CA ASP A 12 -6.26 -12.30 -7.82
C ASP A 12 -7.40 -12.18 -6.79
N GLY A 13 -7.06 -11.60 -5.63
CA GLY A 13 -7.97 -11.39 -4.52
C GLY A 13 -8.62 -10.00 -4.53
N GLY A 14 -9.52 -9.79 -3.56
CA GLY A 14 -10.24 -8.52 -3.41
C GLY A 14 -9.34 -7.33 -3.05
N MET A 15 -8.18 -7.56 -2.41
CA MET A 15 -7.21 -6.49 -2.13
C MET A 15 -6.56 -6.01 -3.42
N GLU A 16 -6.13 -6.92 -4.28
CA GLU A 16 -5.42 -6.63 -5.52
C GLU A 16 -6.34 -5.92 -6.51
N THR A 17 -7.58 -6.40 -6.66
CA THR A 17 -8.61 -5.71 -7.45
C THR A 17 -8.86 -4.29 -6.94
N HIS A 18 -9.00 -4.12 -5.63
CA HIS A 18 -9.19 -2.79 -5.04
C HIS A 18 -8.01 -1.85 -5.32
N VAL A 19 -6.76 -2.34 -5.27
CA VAL A 19 -5.59 -1.52 -5.59
C VAL A 19 -5.59 -1.10 -7.06
N VAL A 20 -5.98 -1.97 -7.98
CA VAL A 20 -6.10 -1.64 -9.40
C VAL A 20 -7.15 -0.54 -9.62
N GLU A 21 -8.37 -0.73 -9.11
CA GLU A 21 -9.46 0.25 -9.23
C GLU A 21 -9.08 1.60 -8.62
N LEU A 22 -8.48 1.58 -7.42
CA LEU A 22 -8.02 2.79 -6.74
C LEU A 22 -6.94 3.51 -7.56
N ALA A 23 -5.97 2.78 -8.10
CA ALA A 23 -4.91 3.34 -8.91
C ALA A 23 -5.47 4.02 -10.17
N GLU A 24 -6.44 3.39 -10.83
CA GLU A 24 -7.09 3.96 -12.01
C GLU A 24 -7.86 5.23 -11.69
N MET A 25 -8.64 5.23 -10.61
CA MET A 25 -9.43 6.39 -10.20
C MET A 25 -8.54 7.56 -9.78
N LEU A 26 -7.49 7.31 -8.99
CA LEU A 26 -6.55 8.36 -8.56
C LEU A 26 -5.73 8.90 -9.74
N SER A 27 -5.45 8.07 -10.75
CA SER A 27 -4.67 8.48 -11.94
C SER A 27 -5.34 9.56 -12.78
N ILE A 28 -6.64 9.83 -12.56
CA ILE A 28 -7.39 10.90 -13.24
C ILE A 28 -6.88 12.28 -12.81
N ARG A 29 -6.41 12.43 -11.56
CA ARG A 29 -6.02 13.73 -10.97
C ARG A 29 -4.61 13.76 -10.40
N HIS A 30 -3.97 12.60 -10.27
CA HIS A 30 -2.69 12.45 -9.61
C HIS A 30 -1.76 11.57 -10.42
N GLN A 31 -0.46 11.75 -10.22
CA GLN A 31 0.52 10.83 -10.77
C GLN A 31 0.58 9.59 -9.87
N ILE A 32 0.46 8.41 -10.47
CA ILE A 32 0.41 7.15 -9.72
C ILE A 32 1.59 6.27 -10.11
N SER A 33 2.34 5.88 -9.08
CA SER A 33 3.25 4.73 -9.15
C SER A 33 2.70 3.60 -8.32
N VAL A 34 2.96 2.37 -8.76
CA VAL A 34 2.58 1.16 -8.03
C VAL A 34 3.81 0.27 -7.88
N ILE A 35 4.09 -0.16 -6.65
CA ILE A 35 5.06 -1.22 -6.36
C ILE A 35 4.29 -2.48 -6.02
N GLY A 36 4.50 -3.54 -6.80
CA GLY A 36 3.78 -4.80 -6.65
C GLY A 36 4.50 -5.99 -7.28
N HIS A 37 3.91 -7.18 -7.17
CA HIS A 37 4.46 -8.37 -7.81
C HIS A 37 4.25 -8.32 -9.32
N GLN A 38 5.20 -8.82 -10.12
CA GLN A 38 5.16 -8.72 -11.58
C GLN A 38 3.90 -9.32 -12.21
N VAL A 39 3.33 -10.35 -11.58
CA VAL A 39 2.08 -11.00 -12.03
C VAL A 39 0.93 -9.99 -12.25
N HIS A 40 0.90 -8.90 -11.47
CA HIS A 40 -0.14 -7.88 -11.55
C HIS A 40 0.12 -6.77 -12.56
N GLN A 41 1.33 -6.71 -13.15
CA GLN A 41 1.73 -5.60 -14.01
C GLN A 41 0.75 -5.35 -15.17
N LYS A 42 0.21 -6.42 -15.76
CA LYS A 42 -0.74 -6.34 -16.88
C LYS A 42 -2.12 -5.81 -16.50
N ARG A 43 -2.44 -5.72 -15.21
CA ARG A 43 -3.73 -5.22 -14.70
C ARG A 43 -3.79 -3.70 -14.65
N PHE A 44 -2.65 -3.02 -14.77
CA PHE A 44 -2.58 -1.56 -14.68
C PHE A 44 -2.52 -0.93 -16.07
N HIS A 45 -3.29 0.14 -16.27
CA HIS A 45 -3.21 0.94 -17.49
C HIS A 45 -1.79 1.51 -17.68
N LYS A 46 -1.32 1.63 -18.93
CA LYS A 46 0.03 2.13 -19.30
C LYS A 46 0.39 3.53 -18.76
N ARG A 47 -0.60 4.29 -18.28
CA ARG A 47 -0.42 5.62 -17.68
C ARG A 47 0.06 5.56 -16.23
N ILE A 48 -0.13 4.42 -15.58
CA ILE A 48 0.29 4.13 -14.22
C ILE A 48 1.69 3.53 -14.28
N ARG A 49 2.64 4.13 -13.57
CA ARG A 49 4.01 3.60 -13.52
C ARG A 49 4.05 2.40 -12.59
N PHE A 50 4.08 1.19 -13.15
CA PHE A 50 4.21 -0.04 -12.36
C PHE A 50 5.68 -0.45 -12.24
N LEU A 51 6.15 -0.64 -11.00
CA LEU A 51 7.49 -1.12 -10.69
C LEU A 51 7.37 -2.47 -9.99
N SER A 52 7.80 -3.53 -10.69
CA SER A 52 7.75 -4.88 -10.14
C SER A 52 8.91 -5.15 -9.18
N ILE A 53 8.63 -5.80 -8.06
CA ILE A 53 9.66 -6.40 -7.21
C ILE A 53 9.19 -7.77 -6.73
N ASP A 54 10.12 -8.72 -6.61
CA ASP A 54 9.86 -10.04 -6.04
C ASP A 54 9.44 -9.89 -4.57
N LEU A 55 8.12 -9.92 -4.38
CA LEU A 55 7.45 -9.80 -3.10
C LEU A 55 7.12 -11.16 -2.51
N ASP A 56 7.50 -12.30 -3.10
CA ASP A 56 7.26 -13.62 -2.49
C ASP A 56 8.12 -13.84 -1.24
N ARG A 57 9.20 -13.08 -1.14
CA ARG A 57 10.11 -13.09 0.00
C ARG A 57 9.42 -12.78 1.33
N TRP A 58 10.03 -13.30 2.40
CA TRP A 58 9.60 -13.03 3.76
C TRP A 58 9.55 -11.53 4.05
N ARG A 59 8.50 -11.05 4.74
CA ARG A 59 8.25 -9.61 4.97
C ARG A 59 9.32 -8.90 5.80
N PHE A 60 10.13 -9.66 6.54
CA PHE A 60 11.25 -9.12 7.31
C PHE A 60 12.59 -9.21 6.56
N ASN A 61 12.61 -9.71 5.32
CA ASN A 61 13.79 -9.83 4.49
C ASN A 61 14.44 -8.43 4.26
N PRO A 62 15.68 -8.21 4.72
CA PRO A 62 16.36 -6.92 4.55
C PRO A 62 16.57 -6.51 3.09
N ASN A 63 16.81 -7.46 2.19
CA ASN A 63 17.00 -7.17 0.76
C ASN A 63 15.71 -6.69 0.12
N LEU A 64 14.57 -7.27 0.50
CA LEU A 64 13.27 -6.79 0.05
C LEU A 64 13.03 -5.34 0.46
N LYS A 65 13.31 -5.02 1.74
CA LYS A 65 13.16 -3.65 2.27
C LYS A 65 14.10 -2.67 1.58
N ARG A 66 15.35 -3.06 1.30
CA ARG A 66 16.30 -2.22 0.56
C ARG A 66 15.82 -1.97 -0.87
N GLY A 67 15.34 -3.00 -1.56
CA GLY A 67 14.78 -2.87 -2.90
C GLY A 67 13.59 -1.93 -2.95
N VAL A 68 12.61 -2.11 -2.06
CA VAL A 68 11.46 -1.20 -1.96
C VAL A 68 11.92 0.23 -1.63
N ASN A 69 12.88 0.41 -0.72
CA ASN A 69 13.41 1.72 -0.41
C ASN A 69 14.12 2.38 -1.60
N ALA A 70 14.86 1.63 -2.41
CA ALA A 70 15.51 2.14 -3.61
C ALA A 70 14.48 2.61 -4.64
N LEU A 71 13.41 1.82 -4.87
CA LEU A 71 12.30 2.22 -5.72
C LEU A 71 11.62 3.49 -5.21
N LEU A 72 11.39 3.62 -3.90
CA LEU A 72 10.79 4.83 -3.33
C LEU A 72 11.68 6.08 -3.51
N ILE A 73 13.01 5.92 -3.40
CA ILE A 73 13.97 7.00 -3.70
C ILE A 73 13.92 7.40 -5.18
N GLU A 74 13.77 6.43 -6.09
CA GLU A 74 13.64 6.69 -7.53
C GLU A 74 12.31 7.35 -7.90
N ILE A 75 11.23 6.97 -7.21
CA ILE A 75 9.87 7.47 -7.45
C ILE A 75 9.69 8.87 -6.87
N GLN A 76 10.30 9.15 -5.71
CA GLN A 76 10.12 10.39 -4.93
C GLN A 76 8.64 10.77 -4.71
N PRO A 77 7.80 9.87 -4.17
CA PRO A 77 6.38 10.15 -4.02
C PRO A 77 6.10 11.18 -2.93
N ASP A 78 5.05 11.97 -3.10
CA ASP A 78 4.53 12.87 -2.06
C ASP A 78 3.81 12.08 -0.95
N VAL A 79 3.25 10.91 -1.27
CA VAL A 79 2.50 10.05 -0.34
C VAL A 79 2.80 8.58 -0.63
N ILE A 80 3.01 7.79 0.43
CA ILE A 80 3.14 6.32 0.33
C ILE A 80 1.89 5.68 0.93
N HIS A 81 1.20 4.86 0.14
CA HIS A 81 0.00 4.15 0.57
C HIS A 81 0.21 2.64 0.51
N ALA A 82 0.35 2.02 1.67
CA ALA A 82 0.54 0.58 1.81
C ALA A 82 -0.81 -0.15 1.91
N HIS A 83 -0.97 -1.23 1.15
CA HIS A 83 -2.15 -2.09 1.17
C HIS A 83 -1.83 -3.46 1.75
N GLY A 84 -2.56 -3.81 2.80
CA GLY A 84 -2.41 -5.08 3.51
C GLY A 84 -1.18 -5.11 4.42
N ARG A 85 -1.14 -6.17 5.26
CA ARG A 85 -0.17 -6.28 6.36
C ARG A 85 1.27 -6.40 5.89
N LYS A 86 1.51 -7.10 4.78
CA LYS A 86 2.87 -7.34 4.26
C LYS A 86 3.51 -6.04 3.78
N ALA A 87 2.79 -5.27 2.95
CA ALA A 87 3.22 -3.94 2.56
C ALA A 87 3.35 -3.02 3.77
N GLY A 88 2.38 -3.07 4.70
CA GLY A 88 2.42 -2.31 5.95
C GLY A 88 3.70 -2.55 6.76
N HIS A 89 4.11 -3.80 6.93
CA HIS A 89 5.36 -4.14 7.62
C HIS A 89 6.62 -3.63 6.89
N ILE A 90 6.64 -3.75 5.57
CA ILE A 90 7.78 -3.30 4.76
C ILE A 90 7.91 -1.77 4.90
N ILE A 91 6.84 -1.03 4.59
CA ILE A 91 6.81 0.43 4.63
C ILE A 91 7.02 0.96 6.04
N GLY A 92 6.33 0.43 7.05
CA GLY A 92 6.51 0.86 8.45
C GLY A 92 7.95 0.71 8.94
N SER A 93 8.72 -0.23 8.39
CA SER A 93 10.14 -0.41 8.74
C SER A 93 11.11 0.53 8.02
N ILE A 94 10.69 1.21 6.95
CA ILE A 94 11.55 2.09 6.14
C ILE A 94 11.03 3.54 6.05
N LYS A 95 9.81 3.83 6.53
CA LYS A 95 9.14 5.14 6.34
C LYS A 95 9.93 6.34 6.84
N ASN A 96 10.69 6.18 7.93
CA ASN A 96 11.51 7.26 8.52
C ASN A 96 12.59 7.77 7.55
N LYS A 97 12.95 7.00 6.52
CA LYS A 97 13.90 7.42 5.48
C LYS A 97 13.25 8.29 4.40
N GLN A 98 11.94 8.18 4.23
CA GLN A 98 11.21 8.84 3.15
C GLN A 98 10.68 10.22 3.57
N LYS A 99 10.39 10.42 4.87
CA LYS A 99 9.90 11.69 5.44
C LYS A 99 8.66 12.26 4.73
N VAL A 100 7.82 11.40 4.17
CA VAL A 100 6.54 11.76 3.52
C VAL A 100 5.38 11.11 4.26
N PRO A 101 4.16 11.66 4.17
CA PRO A 101 2.96 11.05 4.73
C PRO A 101 2.76 9.61 4.28
N THR A 102 2.34 8.77 5.23
CA THR A 102 2.16 7.34 5.05
C THR A 102 0.75 6.90 5.44
N VAL A 103 0.09 6.19 4.53
CA VAL A 103 -1.25 5.62 4.71
C VAL A 103 -1.20 4.09 4.70
N LEU A 104 -1.94 3.44 5.59
CA LEU A 104 -2.10 1.99 5.62
C LEU A 104 -3.56 1.59 5.40
N SER A 105 -3.87 0.90 4.31
CA SER A 105 -5.16 0.23 4.12
C SER A 105 -5.14 -1.19 4.67
N LEU A 106 -6.03 -1.49 5.60
CA LEU A 106 -6.24 -2.82 6.16
C LEU A 106 -7.49 -3.45 5.55
N HIS A 107 -7.34 -4.68 5.08
CA HIS A 107 -8.41 -5.47 4.44
C HIS A 107 -8.99 -6.54 5.38
N ASN A 108 -8.26 -6.90 6.44
CA ASN A 108 -8.65 -7.92 7.42
C ASN A 108 -8.53 -7.37 8.85
N PRO A 109 -9.42 -7.76 9.78
CA PRO A 109 -9.47 -7.25 11.17
C PRO A 109 -8.33 -7.76 12.07
N ALA A 110 -7.44 -8.62 11.58
CA ALA A 110 -6.41 -9.26 12.39
C ALA A 110 -5.38 -8.25 12.95
N ASN A 111 -4.91 -8.49 14.19
CA ASN A 111 -3.91 -7.76 15.00
C ASN A 111 -2.85 -6.96 14.21
N ALA A 112 -3.23 -5.81 13.65
CA ALA A 112 -2.35 -4.91 12.91
C ALA A 112 -2.01 -3.65 13.73
N SER A 113 -2.51 -3.55 14.96
CA SER A 113 -2.38 -2.40 15.86
C SER A 113 -0.94 -1.90 16.03
N ARG A 114 0.04 -2.80 16.14
CA ARG A 114 1.45 -2.40 16.25
C ARG A 114 2.00 -1.76 14.97
N ILE A 115 1.59 -2.24 13.80
CA ILE A 115 2.03 -1.71 12.51
C ILE A 115 1.34 -0.37 12.26
N ALA A 116 0.02 -0.35 12.49
CA ALA A 116 -0.85 0.80 12.32
C ALA A 116 -0.46 2.02 13.17
N LYS A 117 0.36 1.87 14.22
CA LYS A 117 0.91 2.99 15.03
C LYS A 117 2.16 3.66 14.44
N SER A 118 2.94 2.95 13.62
CA SER A 118 3.68 3.63 12.54
C SER A 118 2.62 4.03 11.50
N PHE A 119 2.82 4.68 10.37
CA PHE A 119 1.71 5.30 9.60
C PHE A 119 1.03 6.50 10.27
N ASP A 120 0.66 7.46 9.43
CA ASP A 120 0.07 8.74 9.82
C ASP A 120 -1.45 8.69 9.67
N THR A 121 -1.94 7.82 8.77
CA THR A 121 -3.36 7.53 8.56
C THR A 121 -3.56 6.03 8.37
N VAL A 122 -4.64 5.48 8.93
CA VAL A 122 -5.06 4.10 8.68
C VAL A 122 -6.45 4.08 8.06
N ILE A 123 -6.60 3.34 6.98
CA ILE A 123 -7.87 3.12 6.30
C ILE A 123 -8.33 1.68 6.56
N GLY A 124 -9.55 1.52 7.06
CA GLY A 124 -10.23 0.22 7.07
C GLY A 124 -11.19 0.14 5.89
N VAL A 125 -11.15 -0.96 5.13
CA VAL A 125 -12.10 -1.15 4.01
C VAL A 125 -13.53 -1.51 4.47
N SER A 126 -13.71 -1.72 5.77
CA SER A 126 -14.98 -1.88 6.46
C SER A 126 -14.85 -1.43 7.91
N SER A 127 -15.96 -1.11 8.56
CA SER A 127 -15.98 -0.77 10.00
C SER A 127 -15.47 -1.93 10.87
N SER A 128 -15.76 -3.18 10.48
CA SER A 128 -15.30 -4.37 11.21
C SER A 128 -13.78 -4.50 11.27
N VAL A 129 -13.04 -3.96 10.29
CA VAL A 129 -11.57 -3.94 10.29
C VAL A 129 -11.01 -3.00 11.37
N LEU A 130 -11.72 -1.91 11.69
CA LEU A 130 -11.26 -0.90 12.64
C LEU A 130 -11.80 -1.07 14.05
N ASN A 131 -12.81 -1.93 14.27
CA ASN A 131 -13.45 -2.11 15.59
C ASN A 131 -12.46 -2.34 16.75
N ASN A 132 -11.34 -3.02 16.49
CA ASN A 132 -10.30 -3.30 17.50
C ASN A 132 -9.02 -2.49 17.33
N LEU A 133 -9.04 -1.46 16.47
CA LEU A 133 -7.90 -0.61 16.18
C LEU A 133 -8.05 0.75 16.88
N ARG A 134 -7.14 1.05 17.80
CA ARG A 134 -6.96 2.41 18.33
C ARG A 134 -5.88 3.12 17.52
N HIS A 135 -6.27 4.14 16.75
CA HIS A 135 -5.37 5.02 16.01
C HIS A 135 -6.00 6.41 15.90
N ASP A 136 -5.20 7.46 16.09
CA ASP A 136 -5.70 8.85 16.20
C ASP A 136 -6.30 9.36 14.88
N ASN A 137 -5.88 8.76 13.76
CA ASN A 137 -6.36 9.10 12.43
C ASN A 137 -6.75 7.83 11.65
N ALA A 138 -7.92 7.27 12.00
CA ALA A 138 -8.47 6.07 11.38
C ALA A 138 -9.75 6.39 10.61
N ILE A 139 -9.82 5.99 9.34
CA ILE A 139 -10.92 6.31 8.44
C ILE A 139 -11.49 5.01 7.86
N VAL A 140 -12.81 4.88 7.79
CA VAL A 140 -13.44 3.79 7.02
C VAL A 140 -13.67 4.28 5.59
N VAL A 141 -13.13 3.56 4.61
CA VAL A 141 -13.44 3.77 3.19
C VAL A 141 -13.99 2.47 2.64
N PHE A 142 -15.30 2.41 2.40
CA PHE A 142 -15.93 1.22 1.85
C PHE A 142 -15.41 0.95 0.43
N ASN A 143 -15.24 -0.34 0.11
CA ASN A 143 -14.98 -0.74 -1.27
C ASN A 143 -16.13 -0.25 -2.15
N GLY A 144 -15.81 0.42 -3.25
CA GLY A 144 -16.81 0.79 -4.25
C GLY A 144 -17.44 -0.47 -4.80
N ARG A 145 -18.70 -0.72 -4.49
CA ARG A 145 -19.53 -1.63 -5.29
C ARG A 145 -20.16 -0.76 -6.37
N GLY A 146 -19.77 -1.01 -7.62
CA GLY A 146 -20.57 -0.60 -8.77
C GLY A 146 -21.93 -1.29 -8.76
#